data_AF-A0A1I0THJ0-F1
#
_entry.id   AF-A0A1I0THJ0-F1
#
_cell.length_a   1.000
_cell.length_b   1.000
_cell.length_c   1.000
_cell.angle_alpha   90.00
_cell.angle_beta   90.00
_cell.angle_gamma   90.00
#
_symmetry.space_group_name_H-M   'P 1'
#
loop_
_entity.id
_entity.type
_entity.pdbx_description
1 polymer ?
#
loop_
_entity_poly.entity_id
_entity_poly.type
_entity_poly.pdbx_seq_one_letter_code
_entity_poly.pdbx_strand_id
1 'polypeptide(L)'
;MKNATIWLFLCAVILSFVPVSVEATSNKAIHWGFKRSENHKPPSAGKELDQLLAKYDAFYLGNPNKKEIYLTFDNGYENGYTAKILDVLKEKRVPATFFVTGHYLNTAPDLVQRMAKEGHIVGNHSWHHPDLTQVSDERLREELESVRKKTEELTGQKGMMYLRPPRGIFSERTMAIARELGYYHVFWSLAFVDWQTDKQKGWEYAYDNIMKQIHPGAILLLHTVSKDNAEALAKVIDDLRKQGYTFKSLDDLMTEKMNLPPLLFAP
;
A
#
# COMPACT_ATOMS: atom_id res chain seq x y z
N MET A 1 -43.86 67.72 24.63
CA MET A 1 -43.14 67.40 23.38
C MET A 1 -41.65 67.59 23.61
N LYS A 2 -40.84 66.63 23.12
CA LYS A 2 -39.36 66.59 23.06
C LYS A 2 -38.64 66.15 24.34
N ASN A 3 -37.66 65.24 24.35
CA ASN A 3 -37.09 64.31 23.37
C ASN A 3 -36.38 63.21 24.21
N ALA A 4 -36.69 61.93 24.00
CA ALA A 4 -35.97 60.81 24.60
C ALA A 4 -34.75 60.48 23.72
N THR A 5 -33.56 60.49 24.31
CA THR A 5 -32.32 60.16 23.59
C THR A 5 -32.02 58.68 23.85
N ILE A 6 -32.24 57.84 22.84
CA ILE A 6 -31.92 56.41 22.87
C ILE A 6 -30.43 56.27 22.50
N TRP A 7 -29.64 55.70 23.40
CA TRP A 7 -28.26 55.29 23.11
C TRP A 7 -28.28 53.91 22.46
N LEU A 8 -27.95 53.83 21.17
CA LEU A 8 -27.67 52.59 20.47
C LEU A 8 -26.22 52.15 20.77
N PHE A 9 -26.05 51.07 21.52
CA PHE A 9 -24.76 50.38 21.62
C PHE A 9 -24.55 49.54 20.37
N LEU A 10 -23.60 49.96 19.52
CA LEU A 10 -23.15 49.19 18.36
C LEU A 10 -22.09 48.18 18.84
N CYS A 11 -22.47 46.92 19.08
CA CYS A 11 -21.51 45.84 19.32
C CYS A 11 -20.85 45.46 17.98
N ALA A 12 -19.65 45.99 17.72
CA ALA A 12 -18.80 45.53 16.63
C ALA A 12 -18.23 44.16 17.00
N VAL A 13 -18.74 43.10 16.37
CA VAL A 13 -18.14 41.76 16.41
C VAL A 13 -16.89 41.80 15.52
N ILE A 14 -15.73 41.95 16.14
CA ILE A 14 -14.44 41.79 15.45
C ILE A 14 -14.21 40.28 15.30
N LEU A 15 -14.53 39.75 14.11
CA LEU A 15 -14.04 38.43 13.70
C LEU A 15 -12.53 38.53 13.49
N SER A 16 -11.75 38.21 14.53
CA SER A 16 -10.32 37.97 14.41
C SER A 16 -10.12 36.70 13.56
N PHE A 17 -9.81 36.90 12.29
CA PHE A 17 -9.23 35.86 11.43
C PHE A 17 -7.88 35.46 12.04
N VAL A 18 -7.84 34.31 12.72
CA VAL A 18 -6.58 33.67 13.05
C VAL A 18 -6.09 33.02 11.75
N PRO A 19 -4.98 33.47 11.15
CA PRO A 19 -4.42 32.76 10.02
C PRO A 19 -4.01 31.36 10.50
N VAL A 20 -4.64 30.33 9.96
CA VAL A 20 -4.15 28.96 10.09
C VAL A 20 -2.85 28.93 9.32
N SER A 21 -1.72 28.97 10.02
CA SER A 21 -0.41 28.70 9.44
C SER A 21 -0.41 27.29 8.90
N VAL A 22 -0.49 27.14 7.58
CA VAL A 22 -0.20 25.90 6.88
C VAL A 22 1.30 25.68 7.05
N GLU A 23 1.71 24.87 8.03
CA GLU A 23 3.07 24.37 8.05
C GLU A 23 3.31 23.60 6.75
N ALA A 24 4.22 24.12 5.93
CA ALA A 24 4.61 23.46 4.68
C ALA A 24 5.23 22.10 5.04
N THR A 25 4.62 21.02 4.57
CA THR A 25 5.13 19.66 4.78
C THR A 25 6.48 19.48 4.08
N SER A 26 7.39 18.73 4.70
CA SER A 26 8.71 18.50 4.12
C SER A 26 8.63 17.69 2.83
N ASN A 27 9.28 18.15 1.75
CA ASN A 27 9.44 17.36 0.52
C ASN A 27 10.81 16.67 0.40
N LYS A 28 11.54 16.53 1.51
CA LYS A 28 12.81 15.77 1.51
C LYS A 28 12.52 14.31 1.15
N ALA A 29 13.16 13.81 0.09
CA ALA A 29 13.00 12.43 -0.34
C ALA A 29 13.53 11.45 0.72
N ILE A 30 12.73 10.42 0.97
CA ILE A 30 12.99 9.31 1.87
C ILE A 30 12.87 8.03 1.03
N HIS A 31 13.89 7.17 1.12
CA HIS A 31 13.88 5.86 0.50
C HIS A 31 13.50 4.83 1.54
N TRP A 32 12.41 4.11 1.31
CA TRP A 32 11.97 3.06 2.21
C TRP A 32 13.03 1.97 2.33
N GLY A 33 13.42 1.68 3.57
CA GLY A 33 14.41 0.67 3.90
C GLY A 33 14.44 0.42 5.40
N PHE A 34 14.81 -0.79 5.77
CA PHE A 34 14.88 -1.24 7.16
C PHE A 34 15.94 -2.34 7.28
N LYS A 35 16.44 -2.57 8.50
CA LYS A 35 17.27 -3.74 8.76
C LYS A 35 16.40 -4.99 8.63
N ARG A 36 16.78 -5.92 7.75
CA ARG A 36 16.04 -7.18 7.53
C ARG A 36 15.77 -7.91 8.84
N SER A 37 14.66 -8.65 8.87
CA SER A 37 14.31 -9.53 9.99
C SER A 37 15.42 -10.55 10.24
N GLU A 38 15.67 -10.79 11.53
CA GLU A 38 16.58 -11.83 12.03
C GLU A 38 15.82 -12.66 13.07
N ASN A 39 16.02 -13.98 13.06
CA ASN A 39 15.39 -14.91 14.00
C ASN A 39 13.86 -14.81 14.05
N HIS A 40 13.23 -14.56 12.90
CA HIS A 40 11.78 -14.41 12.72
C HIS A 40 11.14 -13.31 13.61
N LYS A 41 11.92 -12.30 13.99
CA LYS A 41 11.44 -11.12 14.73
C LYS A 41 11.02 -10.00 13.77
N PRO A 42 9.92 -9.29 14.01
CA PRO A 42 9.54 -8.14 13.20
C PRO A 42 10.66 -7.08 13.15
N PRO A 43 11.00 -6.54 11.96
CA PRO A 43 11.97 -5.47 11.83
C PRO A 43 11.42 -4.15 12.37
N SER A 44 12.30 -3.17 12.59
CA SER A 44 11.93 -1.78 12.85
C SER A 44 12.56 -0.86 11.80
N ALA A 45 11.79 0.10 11.32
CA ALA A 45 12.26 1.19 10.47
C ALA A 45 12.94 2.32 11.26
N GLY A 46 12.86 2.28 12.60
CA GLY A 46 13.40 3.31 13.49
C GLY A 46 12.35 4.34 13.90
N LYS A 47 12.53 4.90 15.10
CA LYS A 47 11.53 5.74 15.79
C LYS A 47 11.03 6.92 14.94
N GLU A 48 11.93 7.61 14.23
CA GLU A 48 11.57 8.77 13.41
C GLU A 48 10.67 8.39 12.23
N LEU A 49 10.99 7.29 11.53
CA LEU A 49 10.14 6.77 10.45
C LEU A 49 8.83 6.22 11.00
N ASP A 50 8.86 5.48 12.11
CA ASP A 50 7.65 4.95 12.74
C ASP A 50 6.67 6.08 13.13
N GLN A 51 7.18 7.20 13.67
CA GLN A 51 6.38 8.38 14.00
C GLN A 51 5.83 9.08 12.75
N LEU A 52 6.65 9.25 11.71
CA LEU A 52 6.23 9.86 10.47
C LEU A 52 5.15 9.03 9.77
N LEU A 53 5.31 7.71 9.70
CA LEU A 53 4.31 6.81 9.13
C LEU A 53 3.00 6.86 9.92
N ALA A 54 3.07 6.82 11.25
CA ALA A 54 1.90 6.91 12.11
C ALA A 54 1.11 8.23 11.93
N LYS A 55 1.81 9.35 11.68
CA LYS A 55 1.17 10.66 11.42
C LYS A 55 0.23 10.65 10.20
N TYR A 56 0.48 9.76 9.22
CA TYR A 56 -0.28 9.68 7.97
C TYR A 56 -0.96 8.32 7.75
N ASP A 57 -1.16 7.55 8.82
CA ASP A 57 -1.76 6.20 8.78
C ASP A 57 -1.04 5.23 7.82
N ALA A 58 0.24 5.46 7.57
CA ALA A 58 1.06 4.59 6.73
C ALA A 58 1.59 3.40 7.54
N PHE A 59 1.86 2.27 6.89
CA PHE A 59 2.29 1.07 7.58
C PHE A 59 3.14 0.14 6.71
N TYR A 60 3.95 -0.68 7.38
CA TYR A 60 4.83 -1.70 6.77
C TYR A 60 4.72 -3.07 7.45
N LEU A 61 3.93 -3.14 8.53
CA LEU A 61 3.70 -4.30 9.38
C LEU A 61 2.22 -4.37 9.76
N GLY A 62 1.70 -5.59 9.86
CA GLY A 62 0.48 -5.89 10.61
C GLY A 62 0.74 -6.04 12.10
N ASN A 63 -0.04 -6.88 12.78
CA ASN A 63 0.13 -7.09 14.21
C ASN A 63 1.39 -7.94 14.50
N PRO A 64 2.41 -7.38 15.20
CA PRO A 64 3.69 -8.08 15.43
C PRO A 64 3.59 -9.25 16.42
N ASN A 65 2.41 -9.46 17.03
CA ASN A 65 2.15 -10.55 17.97
C ASN A 65 1.28 -11.66 17.38
N LYS A 66 0.78 -11.49 16.14
CA LYS A 66 -0.03 -12.49 15.45
C LYS A 66 0.74 -13.08 14.28
N LYS A 67 0.66 -14.41 14.14
CA LYS A 67 1.20 -15.12 12.98
C LYS A 67 0.32 -14.93 11.74
N GLU A 68 0.16 -13.68 11.34
CA GLU A 68 -0.56 -13.25 10.15
C GLU A 68 0.43 -12.72 9.12
N ILE A 69 0.18 -13.03 7.85
CA ILE A 69 1.01 -12.65 6.71
C ILE A 69 0.12 -11.97 5.67
N TYR A 70 0.62 -10.87 5.12
CA TYR A 70 -0.05 -10.10 4.08
C TYR A 70 0.79 -10.13 2.81
N LEU A 71 0.27 -10.80 1.79
CA LEU A 71 0.99 -10.99 0.53
C LEU A 71 0.68 -9.83 -0.42
N THR A 72 1.72 -9.15 -0.88
CA THR A 72 1.57 -8.04 -1.82
C THR A 72 2.54 -8.16 -2.99
N PHE A 73 2.12 -7.65 -4.14
CA PHE A 73 2.88 -7.68 -5.38
C PHE A 73 2.97 -6.30 -6.01
N ASP A 74 4.13 -5.97 -6.57
CA ASP A 74 4.29 -4.77 -7.40
C ASP A 74 4.29 -5.16 -8.88
N ASN A 75 3.38 -4.56 -9.65
CA ASN A 75 3.06 -4.93 -11.02
C ASN A 75 3.30 -3.74 -11.95
N GLY A 76 4.55 -3.58 -12.38
CA GLY A 76 4.96 -2.56 -13.35
C GLY A 76 4.75 -2.96 -14.80
N TYR A 77 4.99 -4.23 -15.13
CA TYR A 77 4.80 -4.86 -16.44
C TYR A 77 4.57 -6.38 -16.23
N GLU A 78 4.08 -7.07 -17.27
CA GLU A 78 3.84 -8.52 -17.22
C GLU A 78 5.00 -9.31 -17.86
N ASN A 79 5.37 -10.45 -17.28
CA ASN A 79 6.44 -11.33 -17.80
C ASN A 79 6.01 -12.80 -17.98
N GLY A 80 4.70 -13.08 -18.00
CA GLY A 80 4.12 -14.41 -18.26
C GLY A 80 3.89 -15.28 -17.03
N TYR A 81 4.01 -14.75 -15.81
CA TYR A 81 3.88 -15.54 -14.58
C TYR A 81 2.71 -15.13 -13.69
N THR A 82 2.09 -13.96 -13.91
CA THR A 82 0.99 -13.52 -13.04
C THR A 82 -0.20 -14.47 -13.08
N ALA A 83 -0.54 -15.03 -14.25
CA ALA A 83 -1.62 -16.01 -14.37
C ALA A 83 -1.40 -17.23 -13.47
N LYS A 84 -0.17 -17.78 -13.44
CA LYS A 84 0.19 -18.92 -12.59
C LYS A 84 0.15 -18.56 -11.11
N ILE A 85 0.60 -17.35 -10.76
CA ILE A 85 0.51 -16.84 -9.38
C ILE A 85 -0.95 -16.76 -8.94
N LEU A 86 -1.84 -16.19 -9.76
CA LEU A 86 -3.28 -16.15 -9.48
C LEU A 86 -3.87 -17.55 -9.30
N ASP A 87 -3.49 -18.51 -10.15
CA ASP A 87 -3.95 -19.90 -10.03
C ASP A 87 -3.53 -20.52 -8.68
N VAL A 88 -2.28 -20.31 -8.24
CA VAL A 88 -1.80 -20.75 -6.92
C VAL A 88 -2.56 -20.07 -5.80
N LEU A 89 -2.77 -18.75 -5.86
CA LEU A 89 -3.50 -18.01 -4.82
C LEU A 89 -4.94 -18.50 -4.69
N LYS A 90 -5.59 -18.78 -5.83
CA LYS A 90 -6.94 -19.35 -5.88
C LYS A 90 -6.99 -20.76 -5.32
N GLU A 91 -6.09 -21.66 -5.74
CA GLU A 91 -6.00 -23.03 -5.22
C GLU A 91 -5.80 -23.02 -3.71
N LYS A 92 -4.88 -22.18 -3.23
CA LYS A 92 -4.54 -22.09 -1.81
C LYS A 92 -5.53 -21.24 -1.01
N ARG A 93 -6.48 -20.53 -1.64
CA ARG A 93 -7.40 -19.57 -1.00
C ARG A 93 -6.65 -18.53 -0.17
N VAL A 94 -5.65 -17.91 -0.78
CA VAL A 94 -4.83 -16.86 -0.16
C VAL A 94 -5.18 -15.52 -0.78
N PRO A 95 -5.64 -14.53 0.00
CA PRO A 95 -5.83 -13.18 -0.51
C PRO A 95 -4.47 -12.52 -0.75
N ALA A 96 -4.42 -11.61 -1.73
CA ALA A 96 -3.25 -10.82 -2.04
C ALA A 96 -3.66 -9.40 -2.46
N THR A 97 -2.69 -8.49 -2.45
CA THR A 97 -2.83 -7.14 -3.01
C THR A 97 -1.83 -6.93 -4.15
N PHE A 98 -2.29 -6.44 -5.30
CA PHE A 98 -1.48 -6.16 -6.47
C PHE A 98 -1.43 -4.65 -6.71
N PHE A 99 -0.28 -4.03 -6.48
CA PHE A 99 -0.04 -2.62 -6.75
C PHE A 99 0.32 -2.44 -8.23
N VAL A 100 -0.63 -1.92 -9.02
CA VAL A 100 -0.51 -1.84 -10.48
C VAL A 100 -0.15 -0.45 -10.97
N THR A 101 0.64 -0.39 -12.04
CA THR A 101 0.92 0.86 -12.78
C THR A 101 -0.09 1.07 -13.91
N GLY A 102 -0.09 2.27 -14.50
CA GLY A 102 -0.85 2.58 -15.70
C GLY A 102 -0.44 1.73 -16.90
N HIS A 103 0.85 1.42 -17.04
CA HIS A 103 1.33 0.50 -18.08
C HIS A 103 0.69 -0.88 -17.94
N TYR A 104 0.73 -1.46 -16.73
CA TYR A 104 0.16 -2.78 -16.46
C TYR A 104 -1.35 -2.83 -16.73
N LEU A 105 -2.08 -1.78 -16.33
CA LEU A 105 -3.52 -1.63 -16.61
C LEU A 105 -3.84 -1.64 -18.11
N ASN A 106 -2.96 -1.09 -18.94
CA ASN A 106 -3.17 -1.02 -20.40
C ASN A 106 -2.72 -2.30 -21.11
N THR A 107 -1.66 -2.95 -20.65
CA THR A 107 -1.06 -4.10 -21.36
C THR A 107 -1.53 -5.46 -20.84
N ALA A 108 -2.08 -5.53 -19.63
CA ALA A 108 -2.56 -6.76 -19.00
C ALA A 108 -3.97 -6.62 -18.37
N PRO A 109 -4.95 -6.01 -19.07
CA PRO A 109 -6.28 -5.74 -18.49
C PRO A 109 -6.99 -7.02 -18.02
N ASP A 110 -6.87 -8.13 -18.76
CA ASP A 110 -7.48 -9.42 -18.40
C ASP A 110 -6.96 -9.94 -17.05
N LEU A 111 -5.68 -9.73 -16.75
CA LEU A 111 -5.08 -10.13 -15.48
C LEU A 111 -5.59 -9.25 -14.33
N VAL A 112 -5.75 -7.95 -14.55
CA VAL A 112 -6.32 -7.03 -13.56
C VAL A 112 -7.79 -7.38 -13.26
N GLN A 113 -8.57 -7.73 -14.29
CA GLN A 113 -9.93 -8.23 -14.12
C GLN A 113 -9.98 -9.53 -13.33
N ARG A 114 -9.05 -10.45 -13.60
CA ARG A 114 -8.91 -11.69 -12.80
C ARG A 114 -8.58 -11.39 -11.34
N MET A 115 -7.67 -10.46 -11.05
CA MET A 115 -7.34 -10.07 -9.68
C MET A 115 -8.61 -9.70 -8.90
N ALA A 116 -9.42 -8.78 -9.43
CA ALA A 116 -10.66 -8.35 -8.78
C ALA A 116 -11.70 -9.49 -8.69
N LYS A 117 -11.93 -10.22 -9.80
CA LYS A 117 -12.91 -11.31 -9.86
C LYS A 117 -12.59 -12.47 -8.90
N GLU A 118 -11.32 -12.72 -8.66
CA GLU A 118 -10.84 -13.79 -7.77
C GLU A 118 -10.70 -13.31 -6.31
N GLY A 119 -11.14 -12.09 -5.99
CA GLY A 119 -11.23 -11.57 -4.61
C GLY A 119 -9.92 -10.97 -4.09
N HIS A 120 -9.01 -10.57 -4.97
CA HIS A 120 -7.79 -9.86 -4.61
C HIS A 120 -8.01 -8.34 -4.66
N ILE A 121 -7.14 -7.61 -3.97
CA ILE A 121 -7.18 -6.15 -3.93
C ILE A 121 -6.28 -5.59 -5.03
N VAL A 122 -6.79 -4.66 -5.84
CA VAL A 122 -5.97 -3.88 -6.78
C VAL A 122 -5.58 -2.56 -6.11
N GLY A 123 -4.29 -2.39 -5.83
CA GLY A 123 -3.70 -1.20 -5.23
C GLY A 123 -3.06 -0.27 -6.27
N ASN A 124 -2.79 0.97 -5.86
CA ASN A 124 -2.22 1.99 -6.72
C ASN A 124 -0.68 1.97 -6.69
N HIS A 125 -0.03 1.93 -7.85
CA HIS A 125 1.42 2.09 -7.97
C HIS A 125 1.84 3.25 -8.88
N SER A 126 0.99 4.28 -8.98
CA SER A 126 1.06 5.43 -9.90
C SER A 126 1.00 5.05 -11.39
N TRP A 127 0.62 5.99 -12.25
CA TRP A 127 0.40 5.69 -13.66
C TRP A 127 1.72 5.44 -14.41
N HIS A 128 2.68 6.36 -14.29
CA HIS A 128 3.96 6.33 -15.02
C HIS A 128 5.14 5.86 -14.16
N HIS A 129 4.91 5.51 -12.89
CA HIS A 129 5.98 5.13 -11.95
C HIS A 129 7.07 6.21 -11.73
N PRO A 130 6.75 7.52 -11.61
CA PRO A 130 7.77 8.54 -11.35
C PRO A 130 8.21 8.51 -9.87
N ASP A 131 9.32 9.17 -9.56
CA ASP A 131 9.58 9.59 -8.18
C ASP A 131 8.58 10.70 -7.81
N LEU A 132 7.62 10.39 -6.93
CA LEU A 132 6.53 11.31 -6.57
C LEU A 132 7.04 12.55 -5.81
N THR A 133 8.25 12.52 -5.26
CA THR A 133 8.86 13.69 -4.60
C THR A 133 9.36 14.72 -5.61
N GLN A 134 9.53 14.33 -6.88
CA GLN A 134 10.07 15.15 -7.97
C GLN A 134 9.02 15.71 -8.92
N VAL A 135 7.73 15.45 -8.67
CA VAL A 135 6.61 15.96 -9.48
C VAL A 135 5.79 17.00 -8.70
N SER A 136 5.09 17.88 -9.42
CA SER A 136 4.18 18.85 -8.80
C SER A 136 3.00 18.16 -8.11
N ASP A 137 2.29 18.89 -7.25
CA ASP A 137 1.13 18.37 -6.55
C ASP A 137 0.03 17.93 -7.54
N GLU A 138 -0.20 18.72 -8.59
CA GLU A 138 -1.16 18.44 -9.65
C GLU A 138 -0.80 17.14 -10.36
N ARG A 139 0.49 16.97 -10.69
CA ARG A 139 0.96 15.77 -11.35
C ARG A 139 0.85 14.54 -10.43
N LEU A 140 1.19 14.67 -9.15
CA LEU A 140 1.00 13.58 -8.18
C LEU A 140 -0.48 13.16 -8.12
N ARG A 141 -1.41 14.10 -8.02
CA ARG A 141 -2.86 13.81 -8.02
C ARG A 141 -3.29 13.11 -9.31
N GLU A 142 -2.80 13.57 -10.47
CA GLU A 142 -3.08 12.96 -11.78
C GLU A 142 -2.55 11.52 -11.87
N GLU A 143 -1.33 11.26 -11.39
CA GLU A 143 -0.70 9.93 -11.37
C GLU A 143 -1.54 8.91 -10.59
N LEU A 144 -2.12 9.32 -9.46
CA LEU A 144 -2.92 8.45 -8.61
C LEU A 144 -4.34 8.28 -9.13
N GLU A 145 -4.99 9.38 -9.52
CA GLU A 145 -6.39 9.36 -9.98
C GLU A 145 -6.56 8.61 -11.31
N SER A 146 -5.57 8.68 -12.20
CA SER A 146 -5.60 7.94 -13.47
C SER A 146 -5.64 6.42 -13.26
N VAL A 147 -4.85 5.92 -12.31
CA VAL A 147 -4.86 4.49 -11.94
C VAL A 147 -6.19 4.11 -11.31
N ARG A 148 -6.70 4.90 -10.37
CA ARG A 148 -8.02 4.67 -9.72
C ARG A 148 -9.13 4.54 -10.76
N LYS A 149 -9.25 5.52 -11.66
CA LYS A 149 -10.28 5.56 -12.71
C LYS A 149 -10.20 4.35 -13.63
N LYS A 150 -9.00 4.01 -14.10
CA LYS A 150 -8.83 2.89 -15.03
C LYS A 150 -9.08 1.54 -14.36
N THR A 151 -8.70 1.37 -13.09
CA THR A 151 -9.05 0.17 -12.34
C THR A 151 -10.57 0.05 -12.14
N GLU A 152 -11.26 1.13 -11.79
CA GLU A 152 -12.73 1.13 -11.66
C GLU A 152 -13.40 0.77 -12.99
N GLU A 153 -12.93 1.34 -14.11
CA GLU A 153 -13.42 1.02 -15.46
C GLU A 153 -13.26 -0.47 -15.79
N LEU A 154 -12.10 -1.06 -15.50
CA LEU A 154 -11.80 -2.45 -15.84
C LEU A 154 -12.52 -3.45 -14.94
N THR A 155 -12.67 -3.15 -13.66
CA THR A 155 -13.00 -4.14 -12.62
C THR A 155 -14.32 -3.87 -11.89
N GLY A 156 -14.83 -2.64 -11.95
CA GLY A 156 -15.93 -2.18 -11.09
C GLY A 156 -15.53 -1.98 -9.61
N GLN A 157 -14.29 -2.26 -9.22
CA GLN A 157 -13.80 -2.04 -7.86
C GLN A 157 -13.69 -0.55 -7.58
N LYS A 158 -14.53 -0.06 -6.66
CA LYS A 158 -14.52 1.34 -6.18
C LYS A 158 -13.70 1.46 -4.90
N GLY A 159 -13.37 2.70 -4.52
CA GLY A 159 -12.77 2.97 -3.21
C GLY A 159 -11.32 2.49 -3.06
N MET A 160 -10.54 2.49 -4.15
CA MET A 160 -9.12 2.17 -4.10
C MET A 160 -8.39 3.07 -3.08
N MET A 161 -7.94 2.46 -1.98
CA MET A 161 -7.39 3.13 -0.81
C MET A 161 -5.95 2.76 -0.48
N TYR A 162 -5.33 1.80 -1.18
CA TYR A 162 -3.93 1.45 -0.93
C TYR A 162 -3.02 2.01 -2.02
N LEU A 163 -1.94 2.67 -1.60
CA LEU A 163 -0.89 3.19 -2.45
C LEU A 163 0.45 2.63 -2.00
N ARG A 164 1.24 2.13 -2.95
CA ARG A 164 2.67 1.91 -2.72
C ARG A 164 3.47 2.90 -3.56
N PRO A 165 4.36 3.71 -2.97
CA PRO A 165 5.11 4.70 -3.71
C PRO A 165 6.11 4.01 -4.67
N PRO A 166 6.25 4.49 -5.91
CA PRO A 166 7.26 3.99 -6.83
C PRO A 166 8.65 3.92 -6.22
N ARG A 167 9.31 2.77 -6.37
CA ARG A 167 10.68 2.51 -5.83
C ARG A 167 10.81 2.66 -4.31
N GLY A 168 9.69 2.74 -3.58
CA GLY A 168 9.69 3.04 -2.16
C GLY A 168 10.11 4.47 -1.81
N ILE A 169 10.07 5.42 -2.76
CA ILE A 169 10.50 6.80 -2.53
C ILE A 169 9.30 7.68 -2.17
N PHE A 170 9.38 8.38 -1.04
CA PHE A 170 8.30 9.22 -0.52
C PHE A 170 8.83 10.42 0.25
N SER A 171 7.95 11.34 0.62
CA SER A 171 8.23 12.44 1.55
C SER A 171 7.00 12.69 2.42
N GLU A 172 7.13 13.55 3.44
CA GLU A 172 5.98 13.99 4.24
C GLU A 172 4.91 14.64 3.35
N ARG A 173 5.33 15.45 2.37
CA ARG A 173 4.44 16.03 1.35
C ARG A 173 3.68 14.97 0.57
N THR A 174 4.35 13.94 0.03
CA THR A 174 3.63 12.91 -0.77
C THR A 174 2.67 12.11 0.08
N MET A 175 3.01 11.83 1.35
CA MET A 175 2.10 11.15 2.28
C MET A 175 0.89 12.00 2.64
N ALA A 176 1.08 13.30 2.90
CA ALA A 176 -0.01 14.22 3.17
C ALA A 176 -1.00 14.28 2.00
N ILE A 177 -0.51 14.52 0.77
CA ILE A 177 -1.38 14.62 -0.41
C ILE A 177 -2.10 13.29 -0.68
N ALA A 178 -1.41 12.15 -0.58
CA ALA A 178 -2.08 10.87 -0.79
C ALA A 178 -3.16 10.59 0.27
N ARG A 179 -2.91 10.98 1.54
CA ARG A 179 -3.88 10.83 2.63
C ARG A 179 -5.11 11.73 2.42
N GLU A 180 -4.93 12.95 1.92
CA GLU A 180 -6.03 13.84 1.48
C GLU A 180 -6.89 13.17 0.40
N LEU A 181 -6.27 12.43 -0.52
CA LEU A 181 -6.96 11.67 -1.57
C LEU A 181 -7.56 10.35 -1.08
N GLY A 182 -7.44 10.03 0.22
CA GLY A 182 -7.98 8.83 0.84
C GLY A 182 -7.07 7.59 0.80
N TYR A 183 -5.80 7.72 0.38
CA TYR A 183 -4.87 6.60 0.32
C TYR A 183 -4.12 6.36 1.64
N TYR A 184 -3.95 5.09 1.98
CA TYR A 184 -2.98 4.60 2.95
C TYR A 184 -1.71 4.19 2.20
N HIS A 185 -0.58 4.72 2.66
CA HIS A 185 0.71 4.27 2.16
C HIS A 185 1.03 2.89 2.74
N VAL A 186 1.22 1.91 1.85
CA VAL A 186 1.55 0.53 2.19
C VAL A 186 2.98 0.23 1.75
N PHE A 187 3.84 0.07 2.74
CA PHE A 187 5.22 -0.35 2.57
C PHE A 187 5.34 -1.87 2.76
N TRP A 188 6.52 -2.36 3.13
CA TRP A 188 6.79 -3.78 3.34
C TRP A 188 7.80 -3.98 4.46
N SER A 189 7.76 -5.16 5.07
CA SER A 189 8.69 -5.63 6.11
C SER A 189 9.51 -6.84 5.66
N LEU A 190 9.21 -7.39 4.49
CA LEU A 190 9.99 -8.45 3.86
C LEU A 190 10.04 -8.19 2.35
N ALA A 191 11.26 -8.08 1.82
CA ALA A 191 11.53 -8.05 0.39
C ALA A 191 12.90 -8.66 0.11
N PHE A 192 13.10 -9.13 -1.12
CA PHE A 192 14.38 -9.57 -1.64
C PHE A 192 14.46 -9.24 -3.13
N VAL A 193 15.64 -9.41 -3.74
CA VAL A 193 15.80 -9.11 -5.17
C VAL A 193 15.20 -10.25 -5.98
N ASP A 194 14.01 -10.02 -6.52
CA ASP A 194 13.21 -10.96 -7.30
C ASP A 194 12.65 -10.34 -8.60
N TRP A 195 13.15 -9.16 -8.99
CA TRP A 195 12.69 -8.39 -10.15
C TRP A 195 13.71 -8.37 -11.31
N GLN A 196 14.89 -8.96 -11.12
CA GLN A 196 15.93 -9.07 -12.16
C GLN A 196 15.64 -10.26 -13.07
N THR A 197 14.93 -10.02 -14.17
CA THR A 197 14.48 -11.07 -15.11
C THR A 197 15.63 -11.74 -15.86
N ASP A 198 16.78 -11.08 -16.00
CA ASP A 198 18.02 -11.59 -16.59
C ASP A 198 18.85 -12.45 -15.62
N LYS A 199 18.49 -12.48 -14.33
CA LYS A 199 19.25 -13.14 -13.24
C LYS A 199 18.37 -13.95 -12.30
N GLN A 200 17.43 -14.71 -12.86
CA GLN A 200 16.62 -15.66 -12.10
C GLN A 200 17.50 -16.78 -11.50
N LYS A 201 17.28 -17.12 -10.24
CA LYS A 201 18.16 -17.97 -9.41
C LYS A 201 17.54 -19.31 -9.03
N GLY A 202 16.30 -19.58 -9.43
CA GLY A 202 15.54 -20.76 -9.04
C GLY A 202 14.60 -20.52 -7.86
N TRP A 203 13.57 -21.36 -7.75
CA TRP A 203 12.53 -21.24 -6.72
C TRP A 203 13.09 -21.37 -5.31
N GLU A 204 14.17 -22.13 -5.10
CA GLU A 204 14.83 -22.28 -3.79
C GLU A 204 15.35 -20.94 -3.27
N TYR A 205 15.88 -20.08 -4.16
CA TYR A 205 16.35 -18.76 -3.76
C TYR A 205 15.20 -17.88 -3.24
N ALA A 206 14.06 -17.89 -3.94
CA ALA A 206 12.87 -17.15 -3.50
C ALA A 206 12.33 -17.73 -2.18
N TYR A 207 12.21 -19.05 -2.10
CA TYR A 207 11.78 -19.77 -0.91
C TYR A 207 12.66 -19.42 0.31
N ASP A 208 13.98 -19.60 0.20
CA ASP A 208 14.91 -19.38 1.32
C ASP A 208 14.91 -17.93 1.82
N ASN A 209 14.82 -16.95 0.90
CA ASN A 209 14.74 -15.54 1.29
C ASN A 209 13.45 -15.23 2.05
N ILE A 210 12.33 -15.84 1.69
CA ILE A 210 11.06 -15.69 2.41
C ILE A 210 11.16 -16.38 3.77
N MET A 211 11.54 -17.66 3.80
CA MET A 211 11.55 -18.46 5.03
C MET A 211 12.55 -17.94 6.07
N LYS A 212 13.67 -17.35 5.63
CA LYS A 212 14.67 -16.74 6.51
C LYS A 212 14.20 -15.45 7.16
N GLN A 213 13.36 -14.68 6.47
CA GLN A 213 12.94 -13.35 6.90
C GLN A 213 11.53 -13.30 7.47
N ILE A 214 10.73 -14.38 7.38
CA ILE A 214 9.33 -14.32 7.78
C ILE A 214 9.17 -14.02 9.28
N HIS A 215 8.14 -13.28 9.65
CA HIS A 215 7.85 -12.97 11.05
C HIS A 215 6.35 -12.72 11.24
N PRO A 216 5.85 -12.72 12.49
CA PRO A 216 4.51 -12.22 12.80
C PRO A 216 4.22 -10.84 12.19
N GLY A 217 3.05 -10.66 11.60
CA GLY A 217 2.61 -9.41 10.97
C GLY A 217 3.34 -9.03 9.69
N ALA A 218 4.05 -9.95 9.02
CA ALA A 218 4.84 -9.63 7.84
C ALA A 218 3.98 -9.18 6.65
N ILE A 219 4.38 -8.06 6.04
CA ILE A 219 3.89 -7.60 4.74
C ILE A 219 4.98 -7.88 3.71
N LEU A 220 4.73 -8.85 2.84
CA LEU A 220 5.68 -9.31 1.82
C LEU A 220 5.51 -8.48 0.57
N LEU A 221 6.61 -7.91 0.06
CA LEU A 221 6.69 -7.37 -1.29
C LEU A 221 7.40 -8.40 -2.18
N LEU A 222 6.66 -8.91 -3.16
CA LEU A 222 7.17 -9.77 -4.22
C LEU A 222 6.87 -9.13 -5.60
N HIS A 223 7.48 -9.65 -6.65
CA HIS A 223 7.16 -9.29 -8.03
C HIS A 223 6.65 -10.50 -8.81
N THR A 224 5.73 -10.29 -9.74
CA THR A 224 5.18 -11.35 -10.60
C THR A 224 6.00 -11.55 -11.88
N VAL A 225 7.19 -10.96 -11.99
CA VAL A 225 8.06 -11.06 -13.18
C VAL A 225 9.07 -12.20 -13.09
N SER A 226 9.17 -12.86 -11.93
CA SER A 226 10.14 -13.94 -11.69
C SER A 226 9.49 -15.32 -11.72
N LYS A 227 10.10 -16.21 -12.51
CA LYS A 227 9.77 -17.65 -12.50
C LYS A 227 9.97 -18.25 -11.11
N ASP A 228 11.02 -17.83 -10.41
CA ASP A 228 11.38 -18.31 -9.07
C ASP A 228 10.21 -18.12 -8.10
N ASN A 229 9.57 -16.95 -8.14
CA ASN A 229 8.42 -16.65 -7.28
C ASN A 229 7.21 -17.50 -7.61
N ALA A 230 6.88 -17.65 -8.90
CA ALA A 230 5.74 -18.43 -9.34
C ALA A 230 5.87 -19.91 -8.94
N GLU A 231 7.08 -20.47 -9.00
CA GLU A 231 7.35 -21.85 -8.62
C GLU A 231 7.49 -22.04 -7.11
N ALA A 232 8.00 -21.04 -6.36
CA ALA A 232 8.16 -21.12 -4.92
C ALA A 232 6.84 -20.92 -4.13
N LEU A 233 5.92 -20.10 -4.66
CA LEU A 233 4.79 -19.55 -3.88
C LEU A 233 3.91 -20.63 -3.24
N ALA A 234 3.57 -21.69 -3.97
CA ALA A 234 2.72 -22.77 -3.45
C ALA A 234 3.35 -23.45 -2.24
N LYS A 235 4.65 -23.76 -2.32
CA LYS A 235 5.41 -24.39 -1.24
C LYS A 235 5.60 -23.46 -0.05
N VAL A 236 5.86 -22.18 -0.30
CA VAL A 236 5.94 -21.13 0.74
C VAL A 236 4.64 -21.08 1.53
N ILE A 237 3.48 -21.01 0.86
CA ILE A 237 2.18 -20.96 1.51
C ILE A 237 1.93 -22.20 2.38
N ASP A 238 2.20 -23.40 1.83
CA ASP A 238 1.98 -24.65 2.54
C ASP A 238 2.87 -24.77 3.80
N ASP A 239 4.15 -24.43 3.69
CA ASP A 239 5.09 -24.55 4.80
C ASP A 239 4.87 -23.48 5.87
N LEU A 240 4.47 -22.26 5.49
CA LEU A 240 4.10 -21.22 6.46
C LEU A 240 2.82 -21.57 7.22
N ARG A 241 1.84 -22.19 6.57
CA ARG A 241 0.66 -22.74 7.24
C ARG A 241 1.02 -23.82 8.25
N LYS A 242 1.95 -24.74 7.90
CA LYS A 242 2.46 -25.75 8.85
C LYS A 242 3.15 -25.12 10.06
N GLN A 243 3.75 -23.94 9.90
CA GLN A 243 4.35 -23.17 11.00
C GLN A 243 3.34 -22.34 11.82
N GLY A 244 2.05 -22.45 11.50
CA GLY A 244 0.95 -21.79 12.20
C GLY A 244 0.66 -20.37 11.72
N TYR A 245 1.15 -19.98 10.53
CA TYR A 245 0.76 -18.70 9.93
C TYR A 245 -0.56 -18.78 9.19
N THR A 246 -1.29 -17.67 9.23
CA THR A 246 -2.46 -17.43 8.38
C THR A 246 -2.16 -16.31 7.39
N PHE A 247 -2.79 -16.38 6.22
CA PHE A 247 -2.68 -15.34 5.20
C PHE A 247 -3.94 -14.49 5.21
N LYS A 248 -3.77 -13.17 5.22
CA LYS A 248 -4.82 -12.17 5.40
C LYS A 248 -4.67 -11.07 4.35
N SER A 249 -5.78 -10.41 4.02
CA SER A 249 -5.77 -9.27 3.09
C SER A 249 -5.33 -7.98 3.81
N LEU A 250 -5.02 -6.93 3.05
CA LEU A 250 -4.82 -5.61 3.66
C LEU A 250 -6.11 -5.05 4.26
N ASP A 251 -7.28 -5.41 3.73
CA ASP A 251 -8.57 -5.02 4.33
C ASP A 251 -8.79 -5.67 5.69
N ASP A 252 -8.38 -6.94 5.86
CA ASP A 252 -8.37 -7.60 7.18
C ASP A 252 -7.48 -6.82 8.15
N LEU A 253 -6.26 -6.46 7.72
CA LEU A 253 -5.32 -5.66 8.52
C LEU A 253 -5.90 -4.32 8.93
N MET A 254 -6.52 -3.59 8.00
CA MET A 254 -7.09 -2.28 8.26
C MET A 254 -8.31 -2.34 9.17
N THR A 255 -9.16 -3.36 8.99
CA THR A 255 -10.29 -3.62 9.89
C THR A 255 -9.83 -3.82 11.32
N GLU A 256 -8.76 -4.61 11.53
CA GLU A 256 -8.16 -4.81 12.84
C GLU A 256 -7.52 -3.53 13.41
N LYS A 257 -6.76 -2.78 12.59
CA LYS A 257 -6.10 -1.54 13.02
C LYS A 257 -7.09 -0.46 13.46
N MET A 258 -8.23 -0.36 12.79
CA MET A 258 -9.22 0.69 13.04
C MET A 258 -10.30 0.30 14.04
N ASN A 259 -10.28 -0.93 14.58
CA ASN A 259 -11.38 -1.49 15.39
C ASN A 259 -12.76 -1.30 14.71
N LEU A 260 -12.83 -1.35 13.38
CA LEU A 260 -14.10 -1.18 12.66
C LEU A 260 -14.93 -2.45 12.77
N PRO A 261 -16.27 -2.35 12.96
CA PRO A 261 -17.12 -3.53 12.89
C PRO A 261 -17.03 -4.15 11.47
N PRO A 262 -17.08 -5.48 11.32
CA PRO A 262 -16.78 -6.21 10.07
C PRO A 262 -17.63 -5.88 8.81
N LEU A 263 -18.53 -4.89 8.86
CA LEU A 263 -19.58 -4.65 7.87
C LEU A 263 -19.32 -3.50 6.89
N LEU A 264 -18.15 -2.84 6.92
CA LEU A 264 -17.86 -1.70 6.05
C LEU A 264 -17.09 -2.02 4.76
N PHE A 265 -16.68 -3.28 4.52
CA PHE A 265 -15.78 -3.64 3.40
C PHE A 265 -16.20 -4.87 2.58
N ALA A 266 -17.45 -5.32 2.66
CA ALA A 266 -17.98 -6.27 1.67
C ALA A 266 -18.45 -5.49 0.42
N PRO A 267 -18.28 -6.05 -0.80
CA PRO A 267 -18.52 -5.36 -2.08
C PRO A 267 -19.96 -4.88 -2.28
#